data_AF-A0A396FAY9-F1
#
_entry.id   AF-A0A396FAY9-F1
#
_cell.length_a   1.000
_cell.length_b   1.000
_cell.length_c   1.000
_cell.angle_alpha   90.00
_cell.angle_beta   90.00
_cell.angle_gamma   90.00
#
_symmetry.space_group_name_H-M   'P 1'
#
loop_
_entity.id
_entity.type
_entity.pdbx_description
1 polymer ?
#
loop_
_entity_poly.entity_id
_entity_poly.type
_entity_poly.pdbx_seq_one_letter_code
_entity_poly.pdbx_strand_id
1 'polypeptide(L)'
;YYAGLRIGEACGLAWQDVNLEEQCLTIRRSIRYDGSRHKNIIGPTKRKKVRIVDFGDTLAEILRNAQKEQLKNRMQYGELYHKNYYREVKDKNRVYYEFY
;
A
#
# COMPACT_ATOMS: atom_id res chain seq x y z
N TYR A 1 1.88 11.26 -14.93
CA TYR A 1 1.54 11.13 -13.50
C TYR A 1 0.04 10.97 -13.38
N TYR A 2 -0.47 9.95 -12.67
CA TYR A 2 -1.90 9.61 -12.70
C TYR A 2 -2.70 9.95 -11.43
N ALA A 3 -2.06 10.04 -10.25
CA ALA A 3 -2.74 10.28 -8.97
C ALA A 3 -1.93 11.12 -7.95
N GLY A 4 -0.78 11.69 -8.34
CA GLY A 4 -0.01 12.61 -7.47
C GLY A 4 0.40 12.06 -6.10
N LEU A 5 0.59 10.74 -5.97
CA LEU A 5 0.94 10.09 -4.70
C LEU A 5 2.41 10.33 -4.34
N ARG A 6 2.69 10.50 -3.05
CA ARG A 6 4.07 10.39 -2.54
C ARG A 6 4.51 8.92 -2.64
N ILE A 7 5.79 8.67 -2.89
CA ILE A 7 6.33 7.31 -3.04
C ILE A 7 5.94 6.38 -1.88
N GLY A 8 6.03 6.85 -0.64
CA GLY A 8 5.64 6.06 0.54
C GLY A 8 4.14 5.73 0.57
N GLU A 9 3.27 6.62 0.07
CA GLU A 9 1.83 6.39 -0.05
C GLU A 9 1.54 5.36 -1.13
N ALA A 10 2.22 5.45 -2.28
CA ALA A 10 2.09 4.48 -3.36
C ALA A 10 2.53 3.07 -2.91
N CYS A 11 3.67 2.95 -2.22
CA CYS A 11 4.13 1.67 -1.67
C CYS A 11 3.22 1.14 -0.54
N GLY A 12 2.48 2.02 0.13
CA GLY A 12 1.57 1.66 1.23
C GLY A 12 0.17 1.24 0.77
N LEU A 13 -0.16 1.35 -0.52
CA LEU A 13 -1.47 0.94 -1.05
C LEU A 13 -1.65 -0.58 -0.95
N ALA A 14 -2.83 -0.99 -0.51
CA ALA A 14 -3.32 -2.37 -0.59
C ALA A 14 -4.58 -2.43 -1.47
N TRP A 15 -4.95 -3.60 -1.97
CA TRP A 15 -6.14 -3.74 -2.84
C TRP A 15 -7.44 -3.24 -2.20
N GLN A 16 -7.58 -3.39 -0.88
CA GLN A 16 -8.71 -2.84 -0.12
C GLN A 16 -8.79 -1.30 -0.12
N ASP A 17 -7.76 -0.59 -0.58
CA ASP A 17 -7.74 0.87 -0.71
C ASP A 17 -8.09 1.33 -2.13
N VAL A 18 -8.22 0.41 -3.09
CA VAL A 18 -8.45 0.68 -4.50
C VAL A 18 -9.90 0.39 -4.83
N ASN A 19 -10.67 1.42 -5.20
CA ASN A 19 -11.98 1.23 -5.79
C ASN A 19 -11.86 1.43 -7.32
N LEU A 20 -11.98 0.33 -8.08
CA LEU A 20 -11.91 0.36 -9.55
C LEU A 20 -13.24 0.73 -10.21
N GLU A 21 -14.36 0.63 -9.49
CA GLU A 21 -15.69 1.02 -9.99
C GLU A 21 -15.83 2.54 -9.93
N GLU A 22 -15.55 3.12 -8.76
CA GLU A 22 -15.58 4.58 -8.53
C GLU A 22 -14.27 5.28 -8.95
N GLN A 23 -13.28 4.51 -9.41
CA GLN A 23 -11.94 4.97 -9.79
C GLN A 23 -11.29 5.92 -8.77
N CYS A 24 -11.26 5.51 -7.50
CA CYS A 24 -10.68 6.29 -6.41
C CYS A 24 -9.78 5.47 -5.48
N LEU A 25 -8.77 6.14 -4.91
CA LEU A 25 -7.80 5.56 -3.98
C LEU A 25 -7.98 6.14 -2.58
N THR A 26 -8.07 5.28 -1.57
CA THR A 26 -8.09 5.70 -0.16
C THR A 26 -6.69 5.75 0.42
N ILE A 27 -6.12 6.95 0.51
CA ILE A 27 -4.76 7.15 1.04
C ILE A 27 -4.80 7.32 2.56
N ARG A 28 -4.55 6.22 3.28
CA ARG A 28 -4.56 6.17 4.75
C ARG A 28 -3.23 5.78 5.40
N ARG A 29 -2.30 5.21 4.63
CA ARG A 29 -1.00 4.75 5.13
C ARG A 29 0.15 5.14 4.20
N SER A 30 1.36 5.13 4.75
CA SER A 30 2.61 5.36 4.04
C SER A 30 3.70 4.46 4.59
N ILE A 31 4.55 3.94 3.71
CA ILE A 31 5.79 3.26 4.08
C ILE A 31 6.91 4.29 4.21
N ARG A 32 7.76 4.09 5.21
CA ARG A 32 9.03 4.82 5.37
C ARG A 32 10.09 3.88 5.91
N TYR A 33 11.35 4.12 5.57
CA TYR A 33 12.48 3.43 6.18
C TYR A 33 12.85 4.10 7.51
N ASP A 34 13.02 3.31 8.57
CA ASP A 34 13.59 3.75 9.84
C ASP A 34 15.05 3.30 9.91
N GLY A 35 15.95 4.26 9.71
CA GLY A 35 17.40 4.02 9.73
C GLY A 35 17.95 3.59 11.09
N SER A 36 17.26 3.91 12.19
CA SER A 36 17.71 3.50 13.53
C SER A 36 17.40 2.03 13.82
N ARG A 37 16.35 1.49 13.20
CA ARG A 37 15.89 0.11 13.40
C ARG A 37 16.27 -0.80 12.23
N HIS A 38 16.82 -0.24 11.17
CA HIS A 38 17.05 -0.91 9.89
C HIS A 38 15.81 -1.64 9.35
N LYS A 39 14.62 -1.03 9.51
CA LYS A 39 13.34 -1.64 9.15
C LYS A 39 12.45 -0.68 8.37
N ASN A 40 11.62 -1.24 7.48
CA ASN A 40 10.52 -0.51 6.88
C ASN A 40 9.35 -0.45 7.86
N ILE A 41 8.85 0.76 8.08
CA ILE A 41 7.71 1.04 8.94
C ILE A 41 6.53 1.50 8.07
N ILE A 42 5.41 0.80 8.18
CA ILE A 42 4.13 1.25 7.68
C ILE A 42 3.48 2.09 8.80
N GLY A 43 2.99 3.28 8.49
CA GLY A 43 2.28 4.09 9.47
C GLY A 43 1.20 4.95 8.84
N PRO A 44 0.44 5.70 9.65
CA PRO A 44 -0.46 6.71 9.11
C PRO A 44 0.33 7.70 8.25
N THR A 45 -0.37 8.39 7.35
CA THR A 45 0.21 9.51 6.60
C THR A 45 0.82 10.54 7.56
N LYS A 46 1.78 11.37 7.10
CA LYS A 46 2.51 12.33 7.96
C LYS A 46 1.59 13.19 8.85
N ARG A 47 0.40 13.54 8.36
CA ARG A 47 -0.60 14.35 9.09
C ARG A 47 -1.73 13.52 9.71
N LYS A 48 -1.64 12.19 9.66
CA LYS A 48 -2.68 11.22 10.05
C LYS A 48 -4.04 11.50 9.41
N LYS A 49 -4.05 12.15 8.25
CA LYS A 49 -5.26 12.46 7.49
C LYS A 49 -5.45 11.40 6.41
N VAL A 50 -6.62 10.79 6.39
CA VAL A 50 -7.10 10.01 5.27
C VAL A 50 -7.57 10.97 4.18
N ARG A 51 -7.24 10.67 2.93
CA ARG A 51 -7.81 11.38 1.77
C ARG A 51 -8.19 10.39 0.68
N ILE A 52 -9.15 10.79 -0.13
CA ILE A 52 -9.52 10.08 -1.36
C ILE A 52 -8.85 10.81 -2.52
N VAL A 53 -8.35 10.06 -3.50
CA VAL A 53 -7.76 10.59 -4.72
C VAL A 53 -8.37 9.86 -5.90
N ASP A 54 -9.04 10.61 -6.77
CA ASP A 54 -9.63 10.08 -8.00
C ASP A 54 -8.54 9.84 -9.04
N PHE A 55 -8.78 8.88 -9.94
CA PHE A 55 -7.88 8.56 -11.03
C PHE A 55 -8.64 8.24 -12.33
N GLY A 56 -7.95 8.44 -13.46
CA GLY A 56 -8.51 8.14 -14.78
C GLY A 56 -8.25 6.71 -15.24
N ASP A 57 -8.84 6.39 -16.39
CA ASP A 57 -8.90 5.03 -16.96
C ASP A 57 -7.53 4.40 -17.17
N THR A 58 -6.52 5.20 -17.49
CA THR A 58 -5.14 4.72 -17.65
C THR A 58 -4.61 4.07 -16.36
N LEU A 59 -4.85 4.68 -15.19
CA LEU A 59 -4.43 4.07 -13.93
C LEU A 59 -5.33 2.88 -13.58
N ALA A 60 -6.62 2.94 -13.92
CA ALA A 60 -7.54 1.82 -13.73
C ALA A 60 -7.05 0.57 -14.50
N GLU A 61 -6.60 0.73 -15.74
CA GLU A 61 -6.05 -0.35 -16.55
C GLU A 61 -4.74 -0.89 -15.96
N ILE A 62 -3.82 -0.02 -15.56
CA ILE A 62 -2.56 -0.41 -14.90
C ILE A 62 -2.85 -1.24 -13.64
N LEU A 63 -3.79 -0.79 -12.80
CA LEU A 63 -4.17 -1.48 -11.57
C LEU A 63 -4.84 -2.83 -11.86
N ARG A 64 -5.70 -2.93 -12.88
CA ARG A 64 -6.30 -4.20 -13.32
C ARG A 64 -5.23 -5.19 -13.78
N ASN A 65 -4.26 -4.72 -14.56
CA ASN A 65 -3.16 -5.57 -15.04
C ASN A 65 -2.27 -6.04 -13.88
N ALA A 66 -1.91 -5.14 -12.95
CA ALA A 66 -1.16 -5.49 -11.75
C ALA A 66 -1.90 -6.52 -10.87
N GLN A 67 -3.22 -6.42 -10.74
CA GLN A 67 -4.01 -7.40 -9.98
C GLN A 67 -3.99 -8.79 -10.64
N LYS A 68 -4.14 -8.84 -11.97
CA LYS A 68 -4.05 -10.09 -12.75
C LYS A 68 -2.66 -10.71 -12.65
N GLU A 69 -1.60 -9.91 -12.79
CA GLU A 69 -0.22 -10.36 -12.67
C GLU A 69 0.06 -10.90 -11.27
N GLN A 70 -0.41 -10.23 -10.23
CA GLN A 70 -0.25 -10.70 -8.86
C GLN A 70 -0.95 -12.04 -8.61
N LEU A 71 -2.15 -12.23 -9.18
CA LEU A 71 -2.87 -13.50 -9.10
C LEU A 71 -2.12 -14.61 -9.86
N LYS A 72 -1.60 -14.31 -11.05
CA LYS A 72 -0.77 -15.23 -11.83
C LYS A 72 0.47 -15.65 -11.06
N ASN A 73 1.18 -14.69 -10.46
CA ASN A 73 2.37 -14.95 -9.64
C ASN A 73 2.00 -15.82 -8.43
N ARG A 74 0.87 -15.55 -7.79
CA ARG A 74 0.38 -16.39 -6.67
C ARG A 74 0.13 -17.83 -7.09
N MET A 75 -0.42 -18.07 -8.28
CA MET A 75 -0.63 -19.42 -8.81
C MET A 75 0.71 -20.08 -9.21
N GLN A 76 1.58 -19.34 -9.88
CA GLN A 76 2.87 -19.84 -10.38
C GLN A 76 3.83 -20.24 -9.26
N TYR A 77 3.94 -19.41 -8.22
CA TYR A 77 4.87 -19.65 -7.11
C TYR A 77 4.26 -20.51 -6.00
N GLY A 78 2.94 -20.68 -5.96
CA GLY A 78 2.26 -21.52 -4.97
C GLY A 78 2.68 -21.20 -3.54
N GLU A 79 3.29 -22.16 -2.85
CA GLU A 79 3.78 -22.03 -1.48
C GLU A 79 4.96 -21.05 -1.35
N LEU A 80 5.73 -20.83 -2.41
CA LEU A 80 6.83 -19.87 -2.45
C LEU A 80 6.34 -18.42 -2.64
N TYR A 81 5.03 -18.22 -2.85
CA TYR A 81 4.48 -16.88 -3.00
C TYR A 81 4.43 -16.14 -1.66
N HIS A 82 5.33 -15.17 -1.50
CA HIS A 82 5.39 -14.36 -0.28
C HIS A 82 4.28 -13.31 -0.26
N LYS A 83 3.45 -13.34 0.79
CA LYS A 83 2.50 -12.27 1.10
C LYS A 83 3.13 -11.36 2.14
N ASN A 84 3.12 -10.07 1.86
CA ASN A 84 3.56 -9.09 2.84
C ASN A 84 2.43 -8.85 3.84
N TYR A 85 2.66 -9.22 5.09
CA TYR A 85 1.77 -8.89 6.19
C TYR A 85 2.38 -7.79 7.03
N TYR A 86 1.53 -7.10 7.76
CA TYR A 86 1.97 -6.10 8.71
C TYR A 86 1.18 -6.25 10.01
N ARG A 87 1.87 -6.16 11.14
CA ARG A 87 1.25 -6.24 12.47
C ARG A 87 1.32 -4.89 13.15
N GLU A 88 0.29 -4.54 13.91
CA GLU A 88 0.29 -3.33 14.72
C GLU A 88 1.29 -3.47 15.86
N VAL A 89 2.17 -2.49 15.99
CA VAL A 89 3.13 -2.36 17.08
C VAL A 89 2.86 -1.05 17.81
N LYS A 90 2.65 -1.17 19.12
CA LYS A 90 2.47 -0.03 20.03
C LYS A 90 3.78 0.16 20.80
N ASP A 91 4.47 1.26 20.52
CA ASP A 91 5.68 1.66 21.25
C ASP A 91 5.45 3.03 21.88
N LYS A 92 5.40 3.07 23.21
CA LYS A 92 5.04 4.26 24.00
C LYS A 92 3.74 4.90 23.50
N ASN A 93 3.83 6.07 22.86
CA ASN A 93 2.70 6.83 22.31
C ASN A 93 2.58 6.74 20.77
N ARG A 94 3.29 5.82 20.12
CA ARG A 94 3.29 5.66 18.66
C ARG A 94 2.74 4.29 18.29
N VAL A 95 1.73 4.32 17.42
CA VAL A 95 1.23 3.12 16.72
C VAL A 95 1.85 3.11 15.33
N TYR A 96 2.53 2.04 14.98
CA TYR A 96 3.07 1.81 13.66
C TYR A 96 3.00 0.32 13.32
N TYR A 97 3.15 -0.04 12.05
CA TYR A 97 3.07 -1.42 11.59
C TYR A 97 4.42 -1.87 11.04
N GLU A 98 4.86 -3.06 11.45
CA GLU A 98 6.09 -3.70 10.96
C GLU A 98 5.73 -4.80 9.98
N PHE A 99 6.50 -4.91 8.88
CA PHE A 99 6.46 -6.07 8.00
C PHE A 99 6.90 -7.33 8.74
N TYR A 100 6.24 -8.44 8.45
CA TYR A 100 6.67 -9.79 8.83
C TYR A 100 6.28 -10.80 7.76
#